data_AF-A6IM66-F1
#
_entry.id   AF-A6IM66-F1
#
_cell.length_a   1.000
_cell.length_b   1.000
_cell.length_c   1.000
_cell.angle_alpha   90.00
_cell.angle_beta   90.00
_cell.angle_gamma   90.00
#
_symmetry.space_group_name_H-M   'P 1'
#
loop_
_entity.id
_entity.type
_entity.pdbx_description
1 polymer ?
#
loop_
_entity_poly.entity_id
_entity_poly.type
_entity_poly.pdbx_seq_one_letter_code
_entity_poly.pdbx_strand_id
1 'polypeptide(L)'
;MAVSRITRWRLMSMFFGIKCLFLIVALGVLVKNSFTIQNIQSTPSSTPIVEFQKVSKCCACLEKWIGHQCSCYFISKEEKSWKGSREFCASQNSSLLQLQTRNELAIL
;
A
#
# COMPACT_ATOMS: atom_id res chain seq x y z
N MET A 1 -54.52 -8.48 -20.43
CA MET A 1 -53.29 -7.74 -20.82
C MET A 1 -52.39 -7.30 -19.65
N ALA A 2 -52.79 -7.43 -18.37
CA ALA A 2 -51.96 -7.01 -17.23
C ALA A 2 -50.83 -8.01 -16.84
N VAL A 3 -51.04 -9.30 -17.08
CA VAL A 3 -50.11 -10.38 -16.68
C VAL A 3 -48.76 -10.33 -17.41
N SER A 4 -48.73 -9.85 -18.67
CA SER A 4 -47.50 -9.75 -19.48
C SER A 4 -46.63 -8.52 -19.17
N ARG A 5 -47.17 -7.53 -18.44
CA ARG A 5 -46.41 -6.37 -17.95
C ARG A 5 -45.67 -6.74 -16.67
N ILE A 6 -46.34 -7.40 -15.72
CA ILE A 6 -45.78 -7.83 -14.43
C ILE A 6 -44.60 -8.80 -14.60
N THR A 7 -44.69 -9.74 -15.54
CA THR A 7 -43.60 -10.66 -15.89
C THR A 7 -42.37 -9.94 -16.45
N ARG A 8 -42.56 -8.90 -17.28
CA ARG A 8 -41.46 -8.07 -17.79
C ARG A 8 -40.76 -7.27 -16.68
N TRP A 9 -41.50 -6.64 -15.78
CA TRP A 9 -40.91 -5.92 -14.64
C TRP A 9 -40.18 -6.85 -13.67
N ARG A 10 -40.71 -8.07 -13.46
CA ARG A 10 -40.03 -9.11 -12.65
C ARG A 10 -38.72 -9.57 -13.28
N LEU A 11 -38.66 -9.73 -14.60
CA LEU A 11 -37.43 -10.10 -15.31
C LEU A 11 -36.39 -8.98 -15.28
N MET A 12 -36.82 -7.72 -15.39
CA MET A 12 -35.90 -6.58 -15.26
C MET A 12 -35.36 -6.45 -13.84
N SER A 13 -36.23 -6.57 -12.83
CA SER A 13 -35.83 -6.58 -11.42
C SER A 13 -34.85 -7.73 -11.11
N MET A 14 -35.11 -8.92 -11.65
CA MET A 14 -34.22 -10.07 -11.54
C MET A 14 -32.85 -9.78 -12.18
N PHE A 15 -32.80 -9.22 -13.39
CA PHE A 15 -31.54 -8.92 -14.07
C PHE A 15 -30.71 -7.87 -13.31
N PHE A 16 -31.35 -6.78 -12.85
CA PHE A 16 -30.69 -5.77 -12.03
C PHE A 16 -30.18 -6.35 -10.72
N GLY A 17 -30.97 -7.20 -10.05
CA GLY A 17 -30.55 -7.89 -8.83
C GLY A 17 -29.34 -8.80 -9.04
N ILE A 18 -29.32 -9.57 -10.14
CA ILE A 18 -28.21 -10.46 -10.48
C ILE A 18 -26.93 -9.66 -10.78
N LYS A 19 -27.03 -8.56 -11.55
CA LYS A 19 -25.89 -7.68 -11.80
C LYS A 19 -25.35 -7.07 -10.51
N CYS A 20 -26.23 -6.68 -9.60
CA CYS A 20 -25.85 -6.17 -8.28
C CYS A 20 -25.11 -7.23 -7.45
N LEU A 21 -25.60 -8.47 -7.45
CA LEU A 21 -24.94 -9.61 -6.79
C LEU A 21 -23.53 -9.86 -7.34
N PHE A 22 -23.37 -9.91 -8.66
CA PHE A 22 -22.05 -10.08 -9.27
C PHE A 22 -21.08 -8.94 -8.92
N LEU A 23 -21.57 -7.69 -8.91
CA LEU A 23 -20.76 -6.53 -8.54
C LEU A 23 -20.32 -6.59 -7.07
N ILE A 24 -21.22 -6.94 -6.14
CA ILE A 24 -20.89 -7.06 -4.70
C ILE A 24 -19.85 -8.16 -4.47
N VAL A 25 -20.00 -9.32 -5.12
CA VAL A 25 -19.03 -10.41 -5.03
C VAL A 25 -17.68 -10.00 -5.59
N ALA A 26 -17.64 -9.35 -6.75
CA ALA A 26 -16.40 -8.86 -7.36
C ALA A 26 -15.69 -7.83 -6.47
N LEU A 27 -16.42 -6.87 -5.91
CA LEU A 27 -15.88 -5.89 -4.97
C LEU A 27 -15.37 -6.57 -3.69
N GLY A 28 -16.10 -7.55 -3.14
CA GLY A 28 -15.67 -8.31 -1.97
C GLY A 28 -14.39 -9.11 -2.23
N VAL A 29 -14.27 -9.74 -3.41
CA VAL A 29 -13.05 -10.46 -3.82
C VAL A 29 -11.89 -9.49 -4.04
N LEU A 30 -12.11 -8.33 -4.66
CA LEU A 30 -11.07 -7.31 -4.85
C LEU A 30 -10.57 -6.74 -3.52
N VAL A 31 -11.49 -6.42 -2.60
CA VAL A 31 -11.13 -5.94 -1.25
C VAL A 31 -10.36 -7.01 -0.48
N LYS A 32 -10.82 -8.27 -0.51
CA LYS A 32 -10.09 -9.39 0.10
C LYS A 32 -8.73 -9.61 -0.55
N ASN A 33 -8.61 -9.57 -1.88
CA ASN A 33 -7.34 -9.74 -2.59
C ASN A 33 -6.35 -8.62 -2.24
N SER A 34 -6.79 -7.37 -2.21
CA SER A 34 -5.96 -6.24 -1.76
C SER A 34 -5.52 -6.40 -0.31
N PHE A 35 -6.42 -6.88 0.56
CA PHE A 35 -6.11 -7.10 1.98
C PHE A 35 -5.22 -8.34 2.19
N THR A 36 -5.40 -9.41 1.42
CA THR A 36 -4.57 -10.62 1.45
C THR A 36 -3.18 -10.33 0.89
N ILE A 37 -3.05 -9.52 -0.17
CA ILE A 37 -1.74 -9.05 -0.66
C ILE A 37 -1.05 -8.17 0.40
N GLN A 38 -1.77 -7.30 1.11
CA GLN A 38 -1.20 -6.53 2.24
C GLN A 38 -0.84 -7.41 3.45
N ASN A 39 -1.60 -8.48 3.72
CA ASN A 39 -1.41 -9.33 4.91
C ASN A 39 -0.38 -10.46 4.71
N ILE A 40 -0.12 -10.92 3.48
CA ILE A 40 0.93 -11.92 3.21
C ILE A 40 2.33 -11.34 3.43
N GLN A 41 2.52 -10.01 3.29
CA GLN A 41 3.82 -9.35 3.51
C GLN A 41 4.11 -9.03 4.99
N SER A 42 3.24 -9.43 5.91
CA SER A 42 3.46 -9.29 7.36
C SER A 42 3.63 -10.66 8.04
N THR A 43 4.56 -11.49 7.56
CA THR A 43 5.01 -12.68 8.28
C THR A 43 6.42 -12.45 8.83
N PRO A 44 6.64 -12.38 10.16
CA PRO A 44 7.98 -12.42 10.74
C PRO A 44 8.46 -13.88 10.70
N SER A 45 8.99 -14.32 9.57
CA SER A 45 9.69 -15.59 9.48
C SER A 45 11.11 -15.41 10.02
N SER A 46 11.31 -15.89 11.24
CA SER A 46 12.60 -16.06 11.88
C SER A 46 13.41 -17.13 11.13
N THR A 47 14.18 -16.73 10.12
CA THR A 47 15.30 -17.51 9.57
C THR A 47 16.21 -16.58 8.74
N PRO A 48 17.52 -16.50 9.03
CA PRO A 48 18.41 -15.53 8.39
C PRO A 48 18.82 -16.05 7.01
N ILE A 49 17.99 -15.84 6.00
CA ILE A 49 18.42 -16.02 4.62
C ILE A 49 19.07 -14.70 4.21
N VAL A 50 20.39 -14.69 4.37
CA VAL A 50 21.29 -13.73 3.72
C VAL A 50 21.11 -13.90 2.22
N GLU A 51 20.13 -13.21 1.64
CA GLU A 51 20.07 -12.94 0.21
C GLU A 51 20.29 -11.45 -0.03
N PHE A 52 21.37 -10.95 0.58
CA PHE A 52 22.15 -9.81 0.10
C PHE A 52 22.91 -10.20 -1.19
N GLN A 53 22.26 -10.86 -2.14
CA GLN A 53 22.93 -11.23 -3.39
C GLN A 53 22.88 -10.03 -4.35
N LYS A 54 23.96 -9.24 -4.24
CA LYS A 54 24.43 -8.23 -5.19
C LYS A 54 23.68 -6.88 -5.18
N VAL A 55 23.35 -6.37 -4.00
CA VAL A 55 23.27 -4.91 -3.85
C VAL A 55 24.71 -4.41 -3.79
N SER A 56 25.11 -3.58 -4.74
CA SER A 56 26.36 -2.82 -4.70
C SER A 56 26.58 -2.30 -3.27
N LYS A 57 27.75 -2.58 -2.67
CA LYS A 57 28.11 -2.20 -1.27
C LYS A 57 27.83 -0.72 -0.92
N CYS A 58 27.57 0.11 -1.92
CA CYS A 58 27.20 1.52 -1.82
C CYS A 58 25.72 1.77 -1.43
N CYS A 59 24.88 0.75 -1.28
CA CYS A 59 23.43 0.92 -1.04
C CYS A 59 22.91 0.16 0.21
N ALA A 60 23.79 -0.09 1.17
CA ALA A 60 23.41 -0.66 2.46
C ALA A 60 22.92 0.45 3.40
N CYS A 61 21.67 0.34 3.87
CA CYS A 61 21.10 1.27 4.85
C CYS A 61 21.27 0.75 6.27
N LEU A 62 21.30 1.67 7.23
CA LEU A 62 21.32 1.35 8.66
C LEU A 62 20.06 0.57 9.07
N GLU A 63 20.16 -0.20 10.15
CA GLU A 63 19.01 -0.92 10.70
C GLU A 63 17.89 0.09 11.02
N LYS A 64 16.64 -0.23 10.64
CA LYS A 64 15.44 0.62 10.72
C LYS A 64 15.32 1.72 9.65
N TRP A 65 16.23 1.79 8.68
CA TRP A 65 16.12 2.67 7.51
C TRP A 65 15.60 1.89 6.30
N ILE A 66 14.81 2.56 5.47
CA ILE A 66 14.24 2.00 4.24
C ILE A 66 15.16 2.36 3.08
N GLY A 67 15.65 1.37 2.34
CA GLY A 67 16.49 1.59 1.17
C GLY A 67 15.68 1.63 -0.12
N HIS A 68 15.83 2.68 -0.93
CA HIS A 68 15.24 2.78 -2.26
C HIS A 68 16.20 3.49 -3.21
N GLN A 69 16.49 2.88 -4.37
CA GLN A 69 17.40 3.46 -5.39
C GLN A 69 18.75 3.97 -4.83
N CYS A 70 19.34 3.25 -3.87
CA CYS A 70 20.58 3.63 -3.18
C CYS A 70 20.49 4.89 -2.28
N SER A 71 19.28 5.37 -2.02
CA SER A 71 18.97 6.33 -0.96
C SER A 71 18.41 5.61 0.26
N CYS A 72 18.72 6.12 1.45
CA CYS A 72 18.22 5.59 2.72
C CYS A 72 17.26 6.60 3.36
N TYR A 73 16.09 6.12 3.74
CA TYR A 73 15.00 6.93 4.28
C TYR A 73 14.69 6.50 5.71
N PHE A 74 14.47 7.48 6.59
CA PHE A 74 14.08 7.26 7.97
C PHE A 74 12.70 7.89 8.22
N ILE A 75 11.76 7.08 8.66
CA ILE A 75 10.41 7.53 9.03
C ILE A 75 10.33 7.56 10.56
N SER A 76 10.31 8.77 11.12
CA SER A 76 10.08 8.97 12.55
C SER A 76 8.64 8.60 12.91
N LYS A 77 8.44 7.91 14.04
CA LYS A 77 7.12 7.69 14.64
C LYS A 77 6.62 8.91 15.43
N GLU A 78 7.52 9.82 15.77
CA GLU A 78 7.21 11.03 16.51
C GLU A 78 6.83 12.15 15.55
N GLU A 79 5.74 12.84 15.88
CA GLU A 79 5.37 14.10 15.23
C GLU A 79 6.27 15.23 15.75
N LYS A 80 6.86 16.00 14.83
CA LYS A 80 7.68 17.16 15.14
C LYS A 80 7.29 18.30 14.21
N SER A 81 7.48 19.54 14.68
CA SER A 81 7.34 20.71 13.81
C SER A 81 8.35 20.62 12.66
N TRP A 82 8.07 21.27 11.53
CA TRP A 82 8.95 21.23 10.36
C TRP A 82 10.41 21.59 10.69
N LYS A 83 10.61 22.61 11.54
CA LYS A 83 11.94 23.00 12.01
C LYS A 83 12.58 21.92 12.89
N GLY A 84 11.82 21.34 13.82
CA GLY A 84 12.29 20.25 14.67
C GLY A 84 12.64 18.98 13.89
N SER A 85 11.87 18.64 12.85
CA SER A 85 12.17 17.53 11.95
C SER A 85 13.45 17.77 11.16
N ARG A 86 13.68 19.01 10.68
CA ARG A 86 14.92 19.38 9.99
C ARG A 86 16.14 19.26 10.90
N GLU A 87 16.05 19.75 12.13
CA GLU A 87 17.12 19.66 13.13
C GLU A 87 17.40 18.19 13.51
N PHE A 88 16.35 17.38 13.68
CA PHE A 88 16.47 15.94 13.96
C PHE A 88 17.12 15.17 12.80
N CYS A 89 16.72 15.42 11.55
CA CYS A 89 17.38 14.79 10.40
C CYS A 89 18.86 15.17 10.35
N ALA A 90 19.18 16.45 10.59
CA ALA A 90 20.55 16.93 10.63
C ALA A 90 21.39 16.27 11.74
N SER A 91 20.81 16.01 12.93
CA SER A 91 21.51 15.29 14.00
C SER A 91 21.82 13.84 13.64
N GLN A 92 21.07 13.26 12.70
CA GLN A 92 21.26 11.91 12.16
C GLN A 92 22.12 11.89 10.88
N ASN A 93 22.89 12.95 10.58
CA ASN A 93 23.68 13.10 9.35
C ASN A 93 22.84 12.91 8.07
N SER A 94 21.58 13.31 8.12
CA SER A 94 20.62 13.19 7.02
C SER A 94 19.95 14.53 6.74
N SER A 95 19.22 14.61 5.65
CA SER A 95 18.41 15.77 5.31
C SER A 95 16.93 15.43 5.39
N LEU A 96 16.13 16.40 5.81
CA LEU A 96 14.68 16.25 5.79
C LEU A 96 14.22 16.06 4.34
N LEU A 97 13.53 14.94 4.09
CA LEU A 97 13.03 14.60 2.77
C LEU A 97 12.08 15.69 2.28
N GLN A 98 12.38 16.25 1.11
CA GLN A 98 11.46 17.13 0.39
C GLN A 98 10.82 16.32 -0.71
N LEU A 99 9.51 16.09 -0.61
CA LEU A 99 8.77 15.39 -1.65
C LEU A 99 8.63 16.29 -2.87
N GLN A 100 9.60 16.20 -3.78
CA GLN A 100 9.57 16.97 -5.04
C GLN A 100 8.89 16.19 -6.18
N THR A 101 8.84 14.85 -6.10
CA THR A 101 8.28 14.01 -7.17
C THR A 101 7.22 13.04 -6.64
N ARG A 102 6.33 12.60 -7.53
CA ARG A 102 5.30 11.59 -7.21
C ARG A 102 5.90 10.24 -6.81
N ASN A 103 7.13 9.96 -7.24
CA ASN A 103 7.80 8.70 -6.92
C ASN A 103 8.23 8.65 -5.45
N GLU A 104 8.63 9.77 -4.85
CA GLU A 104 8.99 9.85 -3.42
C GLU A 104 7.77 9.62 -2.51
N LEU A 105 6.56 9.98 -2.97
CA LEU A 105 5.31 9.73 -2.25
C LEU A 105 4.97 8.24 -2.13
N ALA A 106 5.46 7.40 -3.04
CA ALA A 106 5.19 5.96 -3.02
C ALA A 106 6.07 5.20 -2.02
N ILE A 107 7.07 5.86 -1.43
CA ILE A 107 8.03 5.28 -0.48
C ILE A 107 7.54 5.44 0.97
N LEU A 108 6.66 6.41 1.23
CA LEU A 108 6.07 6.75 2.53
C LEU A 108 4.79 5.96 2.78
#